data_AF-A0A7Y6YR90-F1
#
_entry.id   AF-A0A7Y6YR90-F1
#
_cell.length_a   1.000
_cell.length_b   1.000
_cell.length_c   1.000
_cell.angle_alpha   90.00
_cell.angle_beta   90.00
_cell.angle_gamma   90.00
#
_symmetry.space_group_name_H-M   'P 1'
#
loop_
_entity.id
_entity.type
_entity.pdbx_description
1 polymer ?
#
loop_
_entity_poly.entity_id
_entity_poly.type
_entity_poly.pdbx_seq_one_letter_code
_entity_poly.pdbx_strand_id
1 'polypeptide(L)' 'GAHDATKFCAMAKLMVTDTAFDVANGCLQLHGGYGYLADYGVEKIVRDLRVHQILEGTNEIMRLIVARQLIAE' A
#
# COMPACT_ATOMS: atom_id res chain seq x y z
N GLY A 1 -10.60 -20.73 -10.55
CA GLY A 1 -9.39 -19.89 -10.53
C GLY A 1 -8.23 -20.68 -9.94
N ALA A 2 -6.99 -20.25 -10.12
CA ALA A 2 -5.84 -20.91 -9.51
C ALA A 2 -5.99 -20.98 -7.98
N HIS A 3 -5.65 -22.13 -7.38
CA HIS A 3 -5.86 -22.42 -5.96
C HIS A 3 -5.18 -21.38 -5.03
N ASP A 4 -4.03 -20.87 -5.44
CA ASP A 4 -3.20 -19.98 -4.62
C ASP A 4 -3.44 -18.49 -4.91
N ALA A 5 -4.39 -18.16 -5.80
CA ALA A 5 -4.65 -16.79 -6.23
C ALA A 5 -4.99 -15.87 -5.05
N THR A 6 -5.80 -16.33 -4.11
CA THR A 6 -6.17 -15.55 -2.92
C THR A 6 -4.94 -15.17 -2.08
N LYS A 7 -3.99 -16.11 -1.92
CA LYS A 7 -2.74 -15.88 -1.18
C LYS A 7 -1.90 -14.82 -1.85
N PHE A 8 -1.63 -15.00 -3.14
CA PHE A 8 -0.77 -14.10 -3.89
C PHE A 8 -1.39 -12.72 -4.07
N CYS A 9 -2.71 -12.61 -4.25
CA CYS A 9 -3.39 -11.31 -4.30
C CYS A 9 -3.29 -10.56 -2.97
N ALA A 10 -3.49 -11.24 -1.83
CA ALA A 10 -3.36 -10.61 -0.52
C ALA A 10 -1.93 -10.15 -0.24
N MET A 11 -0.93 -10.98 -0.58
CA MET A 11 0.49 -10.63 -0.48
C MET A 11 0.84 -9.43 -1.37
N ALA A 12 0.39 -9.43 -2.62
CA ALA A 12 0.67 -8.36 -3.57
C ALA A 12 0.04 -7.03 -3.13
N LYS A 13 -1.23 -7.05 -2.71
CA LYS A 13 -1.93 -5.83 -2.24
C LYS A 13 -1.24 -5.25 -1.01
N LEU A 14 -0.89 -6.08 -0.04
CA LEU A 14 -0.15 -5.66 1.15
C LEU A 14 1.17 -4.97 0.76
N MET A 15 2.00 -5.66 -0.01
CA MET A 15 3.34 -5.19 -0.39
C MET A 15 3.29 -3.89 -1.21
N VAL A 16 2.47 -3.86 -2.26
CA VAL A 16 2.44 -2.73 -3.19
C VAL A 16 1.88 -1.48 -2.53
N THR A 17 0.86 -1.61 -1.68
CA THR A 17 0.24 -0.44 -1.04
C THR A 17 1.14 0.18 0.04
N ASP A 18 1.84 -0.62 0.83
CA ASP A 18 2.83 -0.10 1.79
C ASP A 18 4.02 0.53 1.06
N THR A 19 4.60 -0.19 0.08
CA THR A 19 5.77 0.30 -0.66
C THR A 19 5.47 1.59 -1.42
N ALA A 20 4.33 1.68 -2.09
CA ALA A 20 3.97 2.88 -2.84
C ALA A 20 3.82 4.10 -1.93
N PHE A 21 3.19 3.93 -0.76
CA PHE A 21 3.04 5.01 0.20
C PHE A 21 4.40 5.46 0.74
N ASP A 22 5.28 4.53 1.13
CA ASP A 22 6.62 4.85 1.64
C ASP A 22 7.48 5.58 0.61
N VAL A 23 7.45 5.14 -0.65
CA VAL A 23 8.17 5.79 -1.76
C VAL A 23 7.64 7.20 -2.00
N ALA A 24 6.32 7.39 -2.05
CA ALA A 24 5.72 8.70 -2.26
C ALA A 24 6.01 9.65 -1.10
N ASN A 25 5.94 9.15 0.14
CA ASN A 25 6.24 9.93 1.33
C ASN A 25 7.72 10.31 1.40
N GLY A 26 8.63 9.39 1.03
CA GLY A 26 10.05 9.69 0.86
C GLY A 26 10.31 10.76 -0.20
N CYS A 27 9.61 10.68 -1.34
CA CYS A 27 9.68 11.69 -2.39
C CYS A 27 9.22 13.07 -1.90
N LEU A 28 8.11 13.14 -1.15
CA LEU A 28 7.63 14.37 -0.52
C LEU A 28 8.70 14.97 0.41
N GLN A 29 9.33 14.14 1.26
CA GLN A 29 10.40 14.58 2.15
C GLN A 29 11.61 15.17 1.38
N LEU A 30 11.99 14.57 0.24
CA LEU A 30 13.08 15.06 -0.61
C LEU A 30 12.77 16.43 -1.24
N HIS A 31 11.50 16.73 -1.50
CA HIS A 31 11.06 18.04 -2.00
C HIS A 31 11.02 19.12 -0.89
N GLY A 32 11.18 18.74 0.38
CA GLY A 32 11.10 19.66 1.52
C GLY A 32 9.74 20.39 1.57
N GLY A 33 9.76 21.69 1.87
CA GLY A 33 8.53 22.50 1.93
C GLY A 33 7.75 22.56 0.61
N TYR A 34 8.46 22.50 -0.53
CA TYR A 34 7.81 22.47 -1.84
C TYR A 34 6.98 21.21 -2.06
N GLY A 35 7.34 20.11 -1.39
CA GLY A 35 6.58 18.86 -1.45
C GLY A 35 5.16 18.98 -0.93
N TYR A 36 4.87 19.98 -0.08
CA TYR A 36 3.53 20.27 0.43
C TYR A 36 2.72 21.24 -0.43
N LEU A 37 3.34 21.86 -1.44
CA LEU A 37 2.66 22.80 -2.32
C LEU A 37 1.95 22.04 -3.44
N ALA A 38 0.69 22.42 -3.71
CA ALA A 38 -0.13 21.81 -4.75
C ALA A 38 0.53 21.92 -6.15
N ASP A 39 1.36 22.94 -6.37
CA ASP A 39 2.07 23.19 -7.63
C ASP A 39 3.00 22.05 -8.07
N TYR A 40 3.50 21.26 -7.12
CA TYR A 40 4.43 20.15 -7.39
C TYR A 40 3.73 18.79 -7.49
N GLY A 41 2.46 18.69 -7.08
CA GLY A 41 1.64 17.49 -7.20
C GLY A 41 2.02 16.28 -6.33
N VAL A 42 3.20 16.27 -5.68
CA VAL A 42 3.64 15.13 -4.86
C VAL A 42 2.77 14.91 -3.62
N GLU A 43 2.28 15.97 -2.99
CA GLU A 43 1.32 15.89 -1.88
C GLU A 43 0.02 15.16 -2.29
N LYS A 44 -0.45 15.38 -3.53
CA LYS A 44 -1.62 14.70 -4.07
C LYS A 44 -1.37 13.19 -4.18
N ILE A 45 -0.19 12.79 -4.67
CA ILE A 45 0.17 11.37 -4.80
C ILE A 45 0.18 10.71 -3.41
N VAL A 46 0.76 11.35 -2.40
CA VAL A 46 0.76 10.83 -1.02
C VAL A 46 -0.67 10.67 -0.47
N ARG A 47 -1.52 11.69 -0.67
CA ARG A 47 -2.94 11.62 -0.25
C ARG A 47 -3.71 10.51 -0.96
N ASP A 48 -3.53 10.37 -2.27
CA ASP A 48 -4.22 9.37 -3.07
C ASP A 48 -3.75 7.95 -2.72
N LEU A 49 -2.48 7.74 -2.42
CA LEU A 49 -1.97 6.41 -2.06
C LEU A 49 -2.39 5.96 -0.66
N ARG A 50 -2.63 6.91 0.26
CA ARG A 50 -2.98 6.58 1.65
C ARG A 50 -4.22 5.71 1.76
N VAL A 51 -5.20 5.91 0.87
CA VAL A 51 -6.48 5.18 0.91
C VAL A 51 -6.32 3.70 0.51
N HIS A 52 -5.30 3.36 -0.29
CA HIS A 52 -5.08 1.98 -0.72
C HIS A 52 -4.70 1.03 0.42
N GLN A 53 -4.16 1.53 1.52
CA GLN A 53 -3.91 0.73 2.72
C GLN A 53 -5.21 0.39 3.50
N ILE A 54 -6.34 1.03 3.15
CA ILE A 54 -7.62 0.94 3.87
C ILE A 54 -8.68 0.18 3.04
N LEU A 55 -8.86 0.56 1.77
CA LEU A 55 -9.89 -0.02 0.90
C LEU A 55 -9.51 -1.40 0.39
N GLU A 56 -10.53 -2.13 -0.09
CA GLU A 56 -10.42 -3.51 -0.59
C GLU A 56 -9.77 -4.47 0.42
N GLY A 57 -10.06 -4.21 1.71
CA GLY A 57 -9.46 -4.88 2.86
C GLY A 57 -8.19 -4.17 3.34
N THR A 58 -8.16 -3.81 4.62
CA THR A 58 -6.99 -3.13 5.20
C THR A 58 -5.74 -4.01 5.15
N ASN A 59 -4.56 -3.42 5.29
CA ASN A 59 -3.31 -4.18 5.28
C ASN A 59 -3.23 -5.18 6.45
N GLU A 60 -3.87 -4.89 7.58
CA GLU A 60 -4.03 -5.83 8.70
C GLU A 60 -4.89 -7.04 8.30
N ILE A 61 -5.96 -6.83 7.52
CA ILE A 61 -6.79 -7.93 7.00
C ILE A 61 -6.00 -8.77 6.00
N MET A 62 -5.19 -8.15 5.14
CA MET A 62 -4.32 -8.90 4.22
C MET A 62 -3.30 -9.76 4.98
N ARG A 63 -2.66 -9.22 6.03
CA ARG A 63 -1.77 -10.00 6.91
C ARG A 63 -2.51 -11.18 7.55
N LEU A 64 -3.74 -10.98 8.01
CA LEU A 64 -4.57 -12.05 8.59
C LEU A 64 -4.87 -13.16 7.56
N ILE A 65 -5.22 -12.81 6.32
CA ILE A 65 -5.49 -13.78 5.25
C ILE A 65 -4.24 -14.60 4.94
N VAL A 66 -3.10 -13.94 4.76
CA VAL A 66 -1.81 -14.60 4.50
C VAL A 66 -1.40 -15.50 5.66
N ALA A 67 -1.53 -15.04 6.90
CA ALA A 67 -1.21 -15.83 8.08
C ALA A 67 -2.08 -17.09 8.20
N ARG A 68 -3.40 -16.99 7.93
CA ARG A 68 -4.30 -18.15 7.94
C ARG A 68 -3.91 -19.20 6.93
N GLN A 69 -3.50 -18.78 5.73
CA GLN A 69 -3.07 -19.72 4.70
C GLN A 69 -1.74 -20.37 5.03
N LEU A 70 -0.79 -19.63 5.62
CA LEU A 70 0.49 -20.18 6.08
C LEU A 70 0.33 -21.22 7.20
N ILE A 71 -0.68 -21.08 8.07
CA ILE A 71 -0.95 -22.04 9.16
C ILE A 71 -1.71 -23.28 8.66
N ALA A 72 -2.46 -23.14 7.57
CA ALA A 72 -3.24 -24.23 6.98
C ALA A 72 -2.43 -25.13 6.03
N GLU A 73 -1.21 -24.70 5.67
CA GLU A 73 -0.17 -25.50 5.00
C GLU A 73 0.50 -26.46 5.98
#